data_AF-A0A1H9BND7-F1
#
_entry.id   AF-A0A1H9BND7-F1
#
_cell.length_a   1.000
_cell.length_b   1.000
_cell.length_c   1.000
_cell.angle_alpha   90.00
_cell.angle_beta   90.00
_cell.angle_gamma   90.00
#
_symmetry.space_group_name_H-M   'P 1'
#
loop_
_entity.id
_entity.type
_entity.pdbx_description
1 polymer ?
#
loop_
_entity_poly.entity_id
_entity_poly.type
_entity_poly.pdbx_seq_one_letter_code
_entity_poly.pdbx_strand_id
1 'polypeptide(L)'
;MTELMNNTATTLDTAANDAVHALPWTDGALETVNTAVRMGEYGAARLRFLKLAEQSQIRVLQHIPQKEAIRLAGGLPPYTVARLFEQLPRPLGRAIIQALPEVKRQGVVVILNHRRSHAPRQQAMG
;
A
#
# COMPACT_ATOMS: atom_id res chain seq x y z
N MET A 1 41.65 -31.84 -0.40
CA MET A 1 41.76 -30.94 -1.57
C MET A 1 40.63 -31.29 -2.52
N THR A 2 39.39 -30.90 -2.19
CA THR A 2 38.22 -31.02 -3.08
C THR A 2 37.10 -30.09 -2.59
N GLU A 3 37.10 -28.86 -3.07
CA GLU A 3 35.95 -27.95 -3.00
C GLU A 3 35.80 -27.35 -4.39
N LEU A 4 34.86 -27.87 -5.17
CA LEU A 4 34.34 -27.23 -6.37
C LEU A 4 33.06 -27.99 -6.77
N MET A 5 32.04 -27.21 -7.13
CA MET A 5 30.70 -27.60 -7.60
C MET A 5 29.62 -27.69 -6.52
N ASN A 6 29.00 -26.55 -6.21
CA ASN A 6 27.54 -26.40 -6.16
C ASN A 6 27.14 -24.97 -5.71
N ASN A 7 27.45 -23.94 -6.50
CA ASN A 7 26.99 -22.57 -6.17
C ASN A 7 26.35 -21.81 -7.36
N THR A 8 26.11 -22.46 -8.50
CA THR A 8 25.55 -21.78 -9.68
C THR A 8 24.03 -21.91 -9.84
N ALA A 9 23.35 -22.72 -9.02
CA ALA A 9 21.91 -22.92 -9.11
C ALA A 9 21.07 -21.95 -8.23
N THR A 10 21.67 -21.35 -7.20
CA THR A 10 20.91 -20.55 -6.20
C THR A 10 20.76 -19.08 -6.58
N THR A 11 21.52 -18.58 -7.56
CA THR A 11 21.54 -17.16 -7.93
C THR A 11 20.45 -16.77 -8.94
N LEU A 12 19.90 -17.72 -9.70
CA LEU A 12 18.83 -17.45 -10.68
C LEU A 12 17.43 -17.36 -10.04
N ASP A 13 17.17 -18.12 -8.99
CA ASP A 13 15.88 -18.07 -8.27
C ASP A 13 15.77 -16.82 -7.37
N THR A 14 16.90 -16.38 -6.82
CA THR A 14 16.97 -15.17 -5.98
C THR A 14 16.68 -13.90 -6.79
N ALA A 15 17.11 -13.83 -8.06
CA ALA A 15 16.84 -12.67 -8.92
C ALA A 15 15.36 -12.53 -9.33
N ALA A 16 14.60 -13.64 -9.38
CA ALA A 16 13.18 -13.61 -9.66
C ALA A 16 12.35 -13.11 -8.47
N ASN A 17 12.83 -13.34 -7.24
CA ASN A 17 12.15 -12.90 -6.02
C ASN A 17 12.48 -11.45 -5.64
N ASP A 18 13.67 -10.97 -6.00
CA ASP A 18 14.08 -9.57 -5.81
C ASP A 18 13.40 -8.62 -6.81
N ALA A 19 12.86 -9.13 -7.93
CA ALA A 19 12.04 -8.36 -8.88
C ALA A 19 10.63 -8.01 -8.35
N VAL A 20 10.32 -8.31 -7.09
CA VAL A 20 9.30 -7.61 -6.29
C VAL A 20 9.85 -6.25 -5.79
N HIS A 21 10.89 -5.73 -6.44
CA HIS A 21 11.21 -4.31 -6.47
C HIS A 21 9.95 -3.55 -6.89
N ALA A 22 9.33 -2.88 -5.91
CA ALA A 22 8.30 -1.89 -6.12
C ALA A 22 8.74 -1.00 -7.29
N LEU A 23 8.03 -1.10 -8.42
CA LEU A 23 8.41 -0.41 -9.64
C LEU A 23 8.67 1.07 -9.31
N PRO A 24 9.87 1.61 -9.65
CA PRO A 24 10.11 3.03 -9.52
C PRO A 24 8.98 3.76 -10.23
N TRP A 25 8.47 4.82 -9.59
CA TRP A 25 7.33 5.60 -10.04
C TRP A 25 7.52 6.02 -11.51
N THR A 26 6.84 5.32 -12.41
CA THR A 26 6.60 5.77 -13.78
C THR A 26 5.18 6.30 -13.86
N ASP A 27 4.98 7.37 -14.62
CA ASP A 27 3.63 7.90 -14.90
C ASP A 27 2.70 6.80 -15.45
N GLY A 28 3.26 5.83 -16.19
CA GLY A 28 2.51 4.67 -16.69
C GLY A 28 1.89 3.80 -15.59
N ALA A 29 2.55 3.59 -14.45
CA ALA A 29 1.98 2.78 -13.38
C ALA A 29 0.77 3.47 -12.71
N LEU A 30 0.84 4.79 -12.52
CA LEU A 30 -0.27 5.61 -12.06
C LEU A 30 -1.43 5.58 -13.07
N GLU A 31 -1.11 5.76 -14.35
CA GLU A 31 -2.08 5.73 -15.44
C GLU A 31 -2.82 4.39 -15.49
N THR A 32 -2.14 3.26 -15.27
CA THR A 32 -2.80 1.94 -15.28
C THR A 32 -3.82 1.77 -14.15
N VAL A 33 -3.61 2.39 -12.99
CA VAL A 33 -4.58 2.39 -11.88
C VAL A 33 -5.72 3.35 -12.19
N ASN A 34 -5.40 4.56 -12.64
CA ASN A 34 -6.40 5.57 -12.97
C ASN A 34 -7.34 5.11 -14.07
N THR A 35 -6.81 4.52 -15.14
CA THR A 35 -7.60 3.93 -16.22
C THR A 35 -8.50 2.81 -15.72
N ALA A 36 -7.99 1.89 -14.87
CA ALA A 36 -8.83 0.85 -14.29
C ALA A 36 -9.96 1.42 -13.42
N VAL A 37 -9.68 2.44 -12.61
CA VAL A 37 -10.69 3.15 -11.81
C VAL A 37 -11.75 3.79 -12.71
N ARG A 38 -11.34 4.50 -13.76
CA ARG A 38 -12.25 5.16 -14.71
C ARG A 38 -13.14 4.17 -15.48
N MET A 39 -12.64 2.96 -15.73
CA MET A 39 -13.41 1.89 -16.34
C MET A 39 -14.31 1.12 -15.34
N GLY A 40 -14.25 1.44 -14.05
CA GLY A 40 -15.00 0.74 -12.99
C GLY A 40 -14.40 -0.60 -12.58
N GLU A 41 -13.22 -0.94 -13.10
CA GLU A 41 -12.50 -2.20 -12.89
C GLU A 41 -11.74 -2.21 -11.55
N TYR A 42 -12.45 -2.01 -10.43
CA TYR A 42 -11.79 -1.83 -9.12
C TYR A 42 -11.05 -3.07 -8.63
N GLY A 43 -11.40 -4.28 -9.10
CA GLY A 43 -10.62 -5.48 -8.81
C GLY A 43 -9.19 -5.36 -9.36
N ALA A 44 -9.08 -5.08 -10.66
CA ALA A 44 -7.80 -4.84 -11.32
C ALA A 44 -7.07 -3.61 -10.76
N ALA A 45 -7.81 -2.52 -10.50
CA ALA A 45 -7.24 -1.30 -9.92
C ALA A 45 -6.56 -1.58 -8.57
N ARG A 46 -7.18 -2.36 -7.69
CA ARG A 46 -6.61 -2.71 -6.38
C ARG A 46 -5.37 -3.59 -6.51
N LEU A 47 -5.39 -4.58 -7.40
CA LEU A 47 -4.22 -5.44 -7.64
C LEU A 47 -3.04 -4.62 -8.16
N ARG A 48 -3.28 -3.70 -9.10
CA ARG A 48 -2.26 -2.78 -9.62
C ARG A 48 -1.78 -1.82 -8.54
N PHE A 49 -2.70 -1.24 -7.78
CA PHE A 49 -2.40 -0.34 -6.67
C PHE A 49 -1.52 -1.00 -5.60
N LEU A 50 -1.78 -2.25 -5.24
CA LEU A 50 -1.00 -2.99 -4.24
C LEU A 50 0.42 -3.31 -4.70
N LYS A 51 0.68 -3.33 -6.01
CA LYS A 51 2.03 -3.49 -6.58
C LYS A 51 2.86 -2.20 -6.58
N LEU A 52 2.22 -1.05 -6.31
CA LEU A 52 2.92 0.23 -6.27
C LEU A 52 3.70 0.39 -4.95
N ALA A 53 4.80 1.15 -5.03
CA ALA A 53 5.47 1.67 -3.84
C ALA A 53 4.49 2.53 -3.01
N GLU A 54 4.69 2.57 -1.69
CA GLU A 54 3.77 3.26 -0.77
C GLU A 54 3.54 4.73 -1.10
N GLN A 55 4.60 5.48 -1.45
CA GLN A 55 4.47 6.87 -1.86
C GLN A 55 3.62 7.03 -3.12
N SER A 56 3.74 6.09 -4.06
CA SER A 56 2.91 6.07 -5.27
C SER A 56 1.45 5.75 -4.94
N GLN A 57 1.19 4.83 -4.00
CA GLN A 57 -0.16 4.55 -3.50
C GLN A 57 -0.83 5.81 -2.92
N ILE A 58 -0.08 6.59 -2.13
CA ILE A 58 -0.56 7.85 -1.55
C ILE A 58 -0.89 8.86 -2.64
N ARG A 59 0.00 9.04 -3.63
CA ARG A 59 -0.23 9.95 -4.75
C ARG A 59 -1.46 9.58 -5.57
N VAL A 60 -1.65 8.28 -5.87
CA VAL A 60 -2.86 7.80 -6.55
C VAL A 60 -4.12 8.26 -5.81
N LEU A 61 -4.18 8.01 -4.49
CA LEU A 61 -5.35 8.36 -3.68
C LEU A 61 -5.60 9.88 -3.61
N GLN A 62 -4.54 10.69 -3.68
CA GLN A 62 -4.67 12.15 -3.71
C GLN A 62 -5.07 12.70 -5.09
N HIS A 63 -4.74 11.98 -6.17
CA HIS A 63 -4.96 12.46 -7.54
C HIS A 63 -6.34 12.08 -8.10
N ILE A 64 -6.89 10.94 -7.69
CA ILE A 64 -8.23 10.52 -8.16
C ILE A 64 -9.33 11.20 -7.33
N PRO A 65 -10.56 11.34 -7.88
CA PRO A 65 -11.66 11.92 -7.14
C PRO A 65 -11.92 11.19 -5.82
N GLN A 66 -12.27 11.91 -4.76
CA GLN A 66 -12.46 11.34 -3.41
C GLN A 66 -13.40 10.13 -3.38
N LYS A 67 -14.50 10.17 -4.15
CA LYS A 67 -15.45 9.05 -4.27
C LYS A 67 -14.77 7.77 -4.80
N GLU A 68 -13.87 7.94 -5.75
CA GLU A 68 -13.10 6.85 -6.36
C GLU A 68 -12.02 6.34 -5.41
N ALA A 69 -11.35 7.24 -4.69
CA ALA A 69 -10.40 6.89 -3.63
C ALA A 69 -11.08 6.05 -2.54
N ILE A 70 -12.29 6.43 -2.12
CA ILE A 70 -13.11 5.68 -1.17
C ILE A 70 -13.43 4.28 -1.72
N ARG A 71 -13.90 4.16 -2.96
CA ARG A 71 -14.23 2.87 -3.57
C ARG A 71 -13.02 1.96 -3.76
N LEU A 72 -11.89 2.54 -4.16
CA LEU A 72 -10.62 1.83 -4.28
C LEU A 72 -10.18 1.29 -2.91
N ALA A 73 -10.09 2.16 -1.90
CA ALA A 73 -9.70 1.83 -0.53
C ALA A 73 -10.66 0.85 0.17
N GLY A 74 -11.94 0.91 -0.18
CA GLY A 74 -13.00 0.05 0.35
C GLY A 74 -12.73 -1.44 0.17
N GLY A 75 -11.94 -1.84 -0.84
CA GLY A 75 -11.54 -3.24 -1.06
C GLY A 75 -10.12 -3.59 -0.63
N LEU A 76 -9.35 -2.65 -0.06
CA LEU A 76 -7.96 -2.92 0.37
C LEU A 76 -7.89 -3.65 1.72
N PRO A 77 -6.83 -4.42 2.01
CA PRO A 77 -6.66 -5.02 3.35
C PRO A 77 -6.67 -3.97 4.47
N PRO A 78 -7.22 -4.28 5.67
CA PRO A 78 -7.27 -3.33 6.79
C PRO A 78 -5.89 -2.78 7.17
N TYR A 79 -4.86 -3.63 7.15
CA TYR A 79 -3.47 -3.22 7.39
C TYR A 79 -2.97 -2.19 6.38
N THR A 80 -3.26 -2.38 5.09
CA THR A 80 -2.89 -1.43 4.04
C THR A 80 -3.57 -0.09 4.25
N VAL A 81 -4.86 -0.08 4.60
CA VAL A 81 -5.59 1.17 4.88
C VAL A 81 -5.03 1.87 6.11
N ALA A 82 -4.73 1.15 7.19
CA ALA A 82 -4.13 1.70 8.39
C ALA A 82 -2.78 2.38 8.09
N ARG A 83 -1.90 1.68 7.35
CA ARG A 83 -0.59 2.20 6.95
C ARG A 83 -0.70 3.46 6.10
N LEU A 84 -1.58 3.47 5.10
CA LEU A 84 -1.77 4.63 4.24
C LEU A 84 -2.41 5.82 4.99
N PHE A 85 -3.33 5.54 5.92
CA PHE A 85 -3.98 6.57 6.72
C PHE A 85 -2.99 7.45 7.49
N GLU A 86 -1.87 6.89 7.96
CA GLU A 86 -0.84 7.63 8.71
C GLU A 86 -0.11 8.67 7.86
N GLN A 87 -0.09 8.51 6.53
CA GLN A 87 0.61 9.41 5.60
C GLN A 87 -0.34 10.21 4.69
N LEU A 88 -1.63 9.86 4.65
CA LEU A 88 -2.60 10.58 3.85
C LEU A 88 -2.97 11.94 4.47
N PRO A 89 -3.33 12.94 3.64
CA PRO A 89 -3.94 14.17 4.14
C PRO A 89 -5.16 13.85 5.01
N ARG A 90 -5.23 14.47 6.19
CA ARG A 90 -6.27 14.18 7.20
C ARG A 90 -7.70 14.15 6.63
N PRO A 91 -8.15 15.09 5.77
CA PRO A 91 -9.51 15.07 5.23
C PRO A 91 -9.79 13.80 4.42
N LEU A 92 -8.87 13.42 3.52
CA LEU A 92 -8.99 12.25 2.67
C LEU A 92 -8.92 10.95 3.49
N GLY A 93 -7.96 10.85 4.40
CA GLY A 93 -7.83 9.71 5.30
C GLY A 93 -9.11 9.49 6.12
N ARG A 94 -9.68 10.55 6.71
CA ARG A 94 -10.94 10.46 7.47
C ARG A 94 -12.11 10.02 6.59
N ALA A 95 -12.24 10.58 5.39
CA ALA A 95 -13.30 10.21 4.47
C ALA A 95 -13.25 8.71 4.09
N ILE A 96 -12.05 8.19 3.83
CA ILE A 96 -11.83 6.77 3.56
C ILE A 96 -12.27 5.92 4.76
N ILE A 97 -11.79 6.22 5.98
CA ILE A 97 -12.13 5.46 7.18
C ILE A 97 -13.63 5.49 7.51
N GLN A 98 -14.27 6.64 7.36
CA GLN A 98 -15.70 6.79 7.61
C GLN A 98 -16.55 6.00 6.62
N ALA A 99 -16.11 5.87 5.37
CA ALA A 99 -16.81 5.11 4.35
C ALA A 99 -16.60 3.59 4.44
N LEU A 100 -15.69 3.09 5.28
CA LEU A 100 -15.51 1.65 5.46
C LEU A 100 -16.70 1.00 6.17
N PRO A 101 -17.04 -0.26 5.85
CA PRO A 101 -17.94 -1.06 6.67
C PRO A 101 -17.43 -1.15 8.13
N GLU A 102 -18.35 -1.20 9.08
CA GLU A 102 -18.04 -1.10 10.53
C GLU A 102 -16.96 -2.09 10.97
N VAL A 103 -17.12 -3.38 10.65
CA VAL A 103 -16.17 -4.44 11.00
C VAL A 103 -14.76 -4.12 10.50
N LYS A 104 -14.65 -3.61 9.27
CA LYS A 104 -13.37 -3.26 8.66
C LYS A 104 -12.78 -2.00 9.29
N ARG A 105 -13.62 -0.99 9.57
CA ARG A 105 -13.22 0.22 10.26
C ARG A 105 -12.63 -0.11 11.63
N GLN A 106 -13.28 -1.01 12.38
CA GLN A 106 -12.80 -1.47 13.68
C GLN A 106 -11.43 -2.13 13.57
N GLY A 107 -11.24 -3.01 12.57
CA GLY A 107 -9.94 -3.63 12.31
C GLY A 107 -8.83 -2.59 12.03
N VAL A 108 -9.12 -1.55 11.26
CA VAL A 108 -8.16 -0.46 11.01
C VAL A 108 -7.84 0.31 12.31
N VAL A 109 -8.84 0.62 13.12
CA VAL A 109 -8.65 1.33 14.40
C VAL A 109 -7.77 0.54 15.36
N VAL A 110 -7.97 -0.77 15.48
CA VAL A 110 -7.13 -1.65 16.31
C VAL A 110 -5.67 -1.59 15.87
N ILE A 111 -5.41 -1.67 14.56
CA ILE A 111 -4.05 -1.60 14.00
C ILE A 111 -3.41 -0.24 14.30
N LEU A 112 -4.14 0.86 14.10
CA LEU A 112 -3.65 2.21 14.38
C LEU A 112 -3.34 2.41 15.87
N ASN A 113 -4.21 1.92 16.76
CA ASN A 113 -3.99 2.00 18.20
C ASN A 113 -2.76 1.18 18.63
N HIS A 114 -2.61 -0.04 18.10
CA HIS A 114 -1.44 -0.86 18.36
C HIS A 114 -0.14 -0.14 17.94
N ARG A 115 -0.11 0.48 16.75
CA ARG A 115 1.05 1.26 16.28
C ARG A 115 1.37 2.46 17.17
N ARG A 116 0.36 3.20 17.64
CA ARG A 116 0.58 4.32 18.58
C ARG A 116 1.18 3.87 19.91
N SER A 117 0.74 2.71 20.42
CA SER A 117 1.25 2.15 21.67
C SER A 117 2.68 1.62 21.55
N HIS A 118 3.11 1.23 20.34
CA HIS A 118 4.44 0.66 20.07
C HIS A 118 5.40 1.62 19.37
N ALA A 119 4.99 2.86 19.06
CA ALA A 119 5.92 3.89 18.62
C ALA A 119 6.87 4.23 19.78
N PRO A 120 8.21 4.09 19.63
CA PRO A 120 9.13 4.43 20.71
C PRO A 120 8.94 5.91 21.08
N ARG A 121 8.82 6.20 22.38
CA ARG A 121 8.86 7.55 22.96
C ARG A 121 10.24 8.20 22.74
N GLN A 122 10.68 8.38 21.51
CA GLN A 122 11.81 9.25 21.21
C GLN A 122 11.27 10.68 21.10
N GLN A 123 11.80 11.57 21.96
CA GLN A 123 11.45 12.98 22.18
C GLN A 123 10.51 13.25 23.37
N ALA A 124 10.99 12.88 24.56
CA ALA A 124 10.70 13.61 25.81
C ALA A 124 11.88 13.47 26.78
N MET A 125 13.08 13.83 26.31
CA MET A 125 14.24 14.16 27.16
C MET A 125 14.87 15.36 26.46
N GLY A 126 14.80 16.52 27.13
CA GLY A 126 15.34 17.79 26.65
C GLY A 126 16.84 17.89 26.76
#